data_AF-A0A2P0ZDS1-F1
#
_entry.id   AF-A0A2P0ZDS1-F1
#
_cell.length_a   1.000
_cell.length_b   1.000
_cell.length_c   1.000
_cell.angle_alpha   90.00
_cell.angle_beta   90.00
_cell.angle_gamma   90.00
#
_symmetry.space_group_name_H-M   'P 1'
#
loop_
_entity.id
_entity.type
_entity.pdbx_description
1 polymer ?
#
loop_
_entity_poly.entity_id
_entity_poly.type
_entity_poly.pdbx_seq_one_letter_code
_entity_poly.pdbx_strand_id
1 'polypeptide(L)'
;LVDWPDDYHCDSPSHVRSQRVQDARLSLSECHRAAVVSAACCALFLLLLLKGVLCHRFHGLWYMKMMWAWLQAKRKPRKAPRRDICYDAFVSYSERDSYWVENLMVQELEQFNPPFKLCLQKRDFIPGKWIIDNIIDSIEKSHKTIFV
;
A
#
# COMPACT_ATOMS: atom_id res chain seq x y z
N LEU A 1 -76.67 7.40 -15.49
CA LEU A 1 -76.87 6.58 -14.29
C LEU A 1 -77.94 7.27 -13.46
N VAL A 2 -78.96 6.55 -13.02
CA VAL A 2 -79.98 7.12 -12.12
C VAL A 2 -79.33 7.31 -10.74
N ASP A 3 -79.51 8.47 -10.12
CA ASP A 3 -79.03 8.85 -8.77
C ASP A 3 -77.51 9.00 -8.57
N TRP A 4 -76.72 9.12 -9.65
CA TRP A 4 -75.32 9.56 -9.55
C TRP A 4 -75.23 11.08 -9.45
N PRO A 5 -74.48 11.67 -8.49
CA PRO A 5 -73.52 11.05 -7.57
C PRO A 5 -74.00 10.88 -6.11
N ASP A 6 -75.26 11.21 -5.79
CA ASP A 6 -75.70 11.46 -4.41
C ASP A 6 -75.78 10.22 -3.50
N ASP A 7 -76.11 9.03 -4.04
CA ASP A 7 -76.30 7.79 -3.25
C ASP A 7 -75.09 6.83 -3.32
N TYR A 8 -73.97 7.29 -3.91
CA TYR A 8 -72.76 6.47 -4.05
C TYR A 8 -71.81 6.71 -2.87
N HIS A 9 -71.61 5.66 -2.07
CA HIS A 9 -70.69 5.65 -0.92
C HIS A 9 -69.45 4.78 -1.17
N CYS A 10 -68.30 5.18 -0.63
CA CYS A 10 -67.06 4.40 -0.71
C CYS A 10 -67.12 3.16 0.20
N ASP A 11 -66.78 1.98 -0.33
CA ASP A 11 -66.63 0.76 0.48
C ASP A 11 -65.16 0.48 0.89
N SER A 12 -64.19 0.95 0.11
CA SER A 12 -62.75 0.87 0.41
C SER A 12 -62.02 2.17 0.01
N PRO A 13 -60.93 2.56 0.68
CA PRO A 13 -60.31 1.99 1.90
C PRO A 13 -61.08 2.29 3.20
N SER A 14 -60.78 1.54 4.28
CA SER A 14 -61.56 1.53 5.53
C SER A 14 -61.74 2.88 6.23
N HIS A 15 -60.86 3.85 5.98
CA HIS A 15 -60.88 5.18 6.60
C HIS A 15 -61.81 6.18 5.90
N VAL A 16 -62.21 5.95 4.64
CA VAL A 16 -63.25 6.73 3.92
C VAL A 16 -64.54 5.92 3.73
N ARG A 17 -64.67 4.79 4.43
CA ARG A 17 -65.82 3.89 4.30
C ARG A 17 -67.10 4.62 4.70
N SER A 18 -68.14 4.47 3.87
CA SER A 18 -69.44 5.15 4.01
C SER A 18 -69.44 6.67 3.75
N GLN A 19 -68.31 7.27 3.37
CA GLN A 19 -68.28 8.64 2.86
C GLN A 19 -68.81 8.70 1.41
N ARG A 20 -69.48 9.80 1.04
CA ARG A 20 -69.93 10.01 -0.35
C ARG A 20 -68.72 10.09 -1.29
N VAL A 21 -68.82 9.43 -2.45
CA VAL A 21 -67.71 9.31 -3.41
C VAL A 21 -67.19 10.68 -3.88
N GLN A 22 -68.06 11.68 -3.96
CA GLN A 22 -67.69 13.06 -4.35
C GLN A 22 -66.85 13.80 -3.29
N ASP A 23 -66.98 13.44 -2.02
CA ASP A 23 -66.31 14.10 -0.90
C ASP A 23 -65.02 13.36 -0.49
N ALA A 24 -64.81 12.14 -1.00
CA ALA A 24 -63.64 11.32 -0.70
C ALA A 24 -62.42 11.81 -1.49
N ARG A 25 -61.44 12.40 -0.79
CA ARG A 25 -60.14 12.77 -1.35
C ARG A 25 -59.08 11.75 -0.92
N LEU A 26 -58.74 10.82 -1.81
CA LEU A 26 -57.64 9.87 -1.59
C LEU A 26 -56.28 10.52 -1.85
N SER A 27 -55.27 10.12 -1.08
CA SER A 27 -53.90 10.56 -1.30
C SER A 27 -53.33 9.92 -2.57
N LEU A 28 -52.52 10.66 -3.33
CA LEU A 28 -51.90 10.17 -4.57
C LEU A 28 -51.04 8.90 -4.33
N SER A 29 -50.46 8.77 -3.13
CA SER A 29 -49.70 7.62 -2.65
C SER A 29 -50.51 6.34 -2.47
N GLU A 30 -51.81 6.43 -2.19
CA GLU A 30 -52.68 5.26 -2.07
C GLU A 30 -53.18 4.81 -3.44
N CYS A 31 -53.46 5.76 -4.33
CA CYS A 31 -53.87 5.48 -5.71
C CYS A 31 -52.75 4.79 -6.51
N HIS A 32 -51.49 5.18 -6.29
CA HIS A 32 -50.33 4.68 -7.04
C HIS A 32 -49.30 3.98 -6.15
N ARG A 33 -49.79 3.23 -5.13
CA ARG A 33 -48.95 2.57 -4.12
C ARG A 33 -47.86 1.69 -4.71
N ALA A 34 -48.20 0.89 -5.72
CA ALA A 34 -47.24 0.00 -6.39
C ALA A 34 -46.13 0.79 -7.12
N ALA A 35 -46.47 1.91 -7.76
CA ALA A 35 -45.51 2.77 -8.45
C ALA A 35 -44.57 3.47 -7.46
N VAL A 36 -45.10 3.97 -6.33
CA VAL A 36 -44.31 4.60 -5.27
C VAL A 36 -43.33 3.60 -4.64
N VAL A 37 -43.80 2.39 -4.32
CA VAL A 37 -42.95 1.33 -3.76
C VAL A 37 -41.87 0.90 -4.76
N SER A 38 -42.23 0.72 -6.03
CA SER A 38 -41.28 0.39 -7.10
C SER A 38 -40.20 1.48 -7.25
N ALA A 39 -40.60 2.75 -7.31
CA ALA A 39 -39.67 3.88 -7.41
C ALA A 39 -38.73 3.96 -6.20
N ALA A 40 -39.24 3.76 -4.98
CA ALA A 40 -38.43 3.73 -3.77
C ALA A 40 -37.41 2.58 -3.79
N CYS A 41 -37.82 1.38 -4.20
CA CYS A 41 -36.93 0.22 -4.34
C CYS A 41 -35.84 0.46 -5.39
N CYS A 42 -36.20 1.01 -6.55
CA CYS A 42 -35.24 1.37 -7.60
C CYS A 42 -34.22 2.42 -7.09
N ALA A 43 -34.69 3.46 -6.40
CA ALA A 43 -33.82 4.48 -5.82
C ALA A 43 -32.83 3.87 -4.80
N LEU A 44 -33.31 3.01 -3.90
CA LEU A 44 -32.46 2.31 -2.92
C LEU A 44 -31.41 1.43 -3.60
N PHE A 45 -31.81 0.67 -4.62
CA PHE A 45 -30.90 -0.18 -5.38
C PHE A 45 -29.79 0.63 -6.07
N LEU A 46 -30.16 1.74 -6.73
CA LEU A 46 -29.20 2.64 -7.36
C LEU A 46 -28.23 3.26 -6.35
N LEU A 47 -28.70 3.63 -5.16
CA LEU A 47 -27.85 4.14 -4.09
C LEU A 47 -26.85 3.08 -3.59
N LEU A 48 -27.27 1.83 -3.44
CA LEU A 48 -26.39 0.72 -3.05
C LEU A 48 -25.34 0.44 -4.12
N LEU A 49 -25.73 0.42 -5.39
CA LEU A 49 -24.80 0.27 -6.51
C LEU A 49 -23.78 1.42 -6.55
N LEU A 50 -24.24 2.67 -6.42
CA LEU A 50 -23.36 3.84 -6.41
C LEU A 50 -22.34 3.75 -5.26
N LYS A 51 -22.79 3.41 -4.05
CA LYS A 51 -21.93 3.21 -2.88
C LYS A 51 -20.90 2.09 -3.12
N GLY A 52 -21.33 0.97 -3.69
CA GLY A 52 -20.46 -0.16 -4.03
C GLY A 52 -19.38 0.21 -5.05
N VAL A 53 -19.76 0.89 -6.13
CA VAL A 53 -18.84 1.39 -7.16
C VAL A 53 -17.84 2.38 -6.57
N LEU A 54 -18.31 3.31 -5.75
CA LEU A 54 -17.46 4.31 -5.10
C LEU A 54 -16.45 3.65 -4.16
N CYS A 55 -16.90 2.70 -3.34
CA CYS A 55 -16.04 1.92 -2.45
C CYS A 55 -15.00 1.12 -3.25
N HIS A 56 -15.43 0.40 -4.29
CA HIS A 56 -14.51 -0.38 -5.14
C HIS A 56 -13.48 0.51 -5.82
N ARG A 57 -13.88 1.67 -6.33
CA ARG A 57 -12.97 2.60 -7.01
C ARG A 57 -11.96 3.23 -6.03
N PHE A 58 -12.39 3.67 -4.86
CA PHE A 58 -11.47 4.21 -3.85
C PHE A 58 -10.57 3.14 -3.24
N HIS A 59 -11.09 1.96 -2.92
CA HIS A 59 -10.29 0.85 -2.40
C HIS A 59 -9.28 0.36 -3.45
N GLY A 60 -9.69 0.24 -4.71
CA GLY A 60 -8.80 -0.10 -5.82
C GLY A 60 -7.68 0.93 -5.99
N LEU A 61 -8.00 2.24 -5.97
CA LEU A 61 -6.99 3.29 -6.05
C LEU A 61 -6.01 3.26 -4.86
N TRP A 62 -6.53 3.06 -3.64
CA TRP A 62 -5.70 2.95 -2.44
C TRP A 62 -4.78 1.74 -2.51
N TYR A 63 -5.30 0.58 -2.90
CA TYR A 63 -4.54 -0.65 -3.04
C TYR A 63 -3.47 -0.53 -4.14
N MET A 64 -3.80 0.06 -5.29
CA MET A 64 -2.83 0.32 -6.35
C MET A 64 -1.72 1.26 -5.89
N LYS A 65 -2.06 2.34 -5.17
CA LYS A 65 -1.06 3.27 -4.60
C LYS A 65 -0.15 2.58 -3.59
N MET A 66 -0.70 1.74 -2.72
CA MET A 66 0.06 1.00 -1.72
C MET A 66 0.97 -0.05 -2.36
N MET A 67 0.45 -0.80 -3.35
CA MET A 67 1.23 -1.74 -4.15
C MET A 67 2.38 -1.04 -4.87
N TRP A 68 2.14 0.15 -5.43
CA TRP A 68 3.17 0.94 -6.10
C TRP A 68 4.24 1.44 -5.11
N ALA A 69 3.84 1.90 -3.93
CA ALA A 69 4.76 2.31 -2.87
C ALA A 69 5.61 1.13 -2.35
N TRP A 70 5.00 -0.03 -2.18
CA TRP A 70 5.70 -1.26 -1.78
C TRP A 70 6.66 -1.76 -2.85
N LEU A 71 6.25 -1.72 -4.12
CA LEU A 71 7.12 -2.00 -5.26
C LEU A 71 8.29 -1.02 -5.32
N GLN A 72 8.08 0.27 -5.09
CA GLN A 72 9.17 1.25 -5.01
C GLN A 72 10.10 0.99 -3.82
N ALA A 73 9.57 0.59 -2.66
CA ALA A 73 10.39 0.25 -1.50
C ALA A 73 11.25 -1.00 -1.74
N LYS A 74 10.71 -2.01 -2.45
CA LYS A 74 11.46 -3.21 -2.85
C LYS A 74 12.42 -2.99 -4.01
N ARG A 75 12.05 -2.13 -4.98
CA ARG A 75 12.84 -1.85 -6.19
C ARG A 75 13.79 -0.69 -6.06
N LYS A 76 13.73 0.12 -4.98
CA LYS A 76 14.88 0.96 -4.64
C LYS A 76 15.96 -0.03 -4.19
N PRO A 77 17.01 -0.32 -5.00
CA PRO A 77 18.27 -0.61 -4.35
C PRO A 77 18.47 0.54 -3.37
N ARG A 78 18.94 0.25 -2.15
CA ARG A 78 19.64 1.29 -1.39
C ARG A 78 20.52 1.96 -2.43
N LYS A 79 20.25 3.21 -2.80
CA LYS A 79 21.14 3.94 -3.68
C LYS A 79 22.42 3.92 -2.88
N ALA A 80 23.33 3.02 -3.24
CA ALA A 80 24.68 3.05 -2.72
C ALA A 80 25.07 4.52 -2.93
N PRO A 81 25.44 5.24 -1.84
CA PRO A 81 26.03 6.55 -2.00
C PRO A 81 27.09 6.44 -3.10
N ARG A 82 27.34 7.53 -3.86
CA ARG A 82 28.46 7.55 -4.82
C ARG A 82 29.62 6.80 -4.19
N ARG A 83 30.11 5.76 -4.86
CA ARG A 83 31.14 4.85 -4.33
C ARG A 83 32.33 5.70 -3.91
N ASP A 84 32.36 6.13 -2.65
CA ASP A 84 33.53 6.71 -2.02
C ASP A 84 34.43 5.51 -1.76
N ILE A 85 35.15 5.13 -2.82
CA ILE A 85 36.13 4.07 -2.76
C ILE A 85 37.32 4.65 -1.99
N CYS A 86 37.43 4.25 -0.72
CA CYS A 86 38.46 4.72 0.19
C CYS A 86 39.69 3.80 0.21
N TYR A 87 39.50 2.55 -0.24
CA TYR A 87 40.48 1.47 -0.14
C TYR A 87 40.75 0.83 -1.51
N ASP A 88 41.98 0.38 -1.70
CA ASP A 88 42.38 -0.37 -2.89
C ASP A 88 41.90 -1.82 -2.81
N ALA A 89 41.97 -2.43 -1.62
CA ALA A 89 41.47 -3.77 -1.40
C ALA A 89 40.88 -3.99 0.00
N PHE A 90 39.79 -4.74 0.06
CA PHE A 90 39.28 -5.36 1.30
C PHE A 90 39.87 -6.77 1.42
N VAL A 91 40.41 -7.12 2.58
CA VAL A 91 40.99 -8.45 2.85
C VAL A 91 40.11 -9.22 3.82
N SER A 92 39.57 -10.33 3.35
CA SER A 92 38.81 -11.30 4.15
C SER A 92 39.72 -12.48 4.48
N TYR A 93 40.01 -12.68 5.77
CA TYR A 93 40.91 -13.73 6.26
C TYR A 93 40.35 -14.42 7.50
N SER A 94 40.81 -15.65 7.74
CA SER A 94 40.51 -16.41 8.96
C SER A 94 41.37 -15.94 10.12
N GLU A 95 40.87 -16.09 11.35
CA GLU A 95 41.63 -15.83 12.60
C GLU A 95 42.98 -16.58 12.62
N ARG A 96 43.04 -17.76 11.99
CA ARG A 96 44.25 -18.59 11.92
C ARG A 96 45.38 -17.94 11.12
N ASP A 97 45.01 -17.14 10.12
CA ASP A 97 45.94 -16.49 9.20
C ASP A 97 46.22 -15.02 9.59
N SER A 98 45.62 -14.56 10.70
CA SER A 98 45.71 -13.18 11.19
C SER A 98 47.15 -12.69 11.36
N TYR A 99 48.03 -13.53 11.92
CA TYR A 99 49.43 -13.18 12.12
C TYR A 99 50.14 -12.86 10.79
N TRP A 100 49.90 -13.67 9.76
CA TRP A 100 50.53 -13.48 8.45
C TRP A 100 49.94 -12.26 7.72
N VAL A 101 48.62 -12.09 7.77
CA VAL A 101 47.96 -10.96 7.11
C VAL A 101 48.36 -9.63 7.76
N GLU A 102 48.28 -9.53 9.09
CA GLU A 102 48.49 -8.26 9.79
C GLU A 102 49.96 -7.87 9.89
N ASN A 103 50.89 -8.82 10.00
CA ASN A 103 52.32 -8.51 10.16
C ASN A 103 53.11 -8.56 8.85
N LEU A 104 52.79 -9.46 7.92
CA LEU A 104 53.56 -9.60 6.69
C LEU A 104 52.87 -8.89 5.53
N MET A 105 51.64 -9.29 5.21
CA MET A 105 50.94 -8.79 4.02
C MET A 105 50.66 -7.27 4.11
N VAL A 106 50.14 -6.82 5.25
CA VAL A 106 49.86 -5.39 5.48
C VAL A 106 51.15 -4.58 5.45
N GLN A 107 52.22 -5.10 6.06
CA GLN A 107 53.51 -4.42 6.07
C GLN A 107 54.05 -4.24 4.64
N GLU A 108 54.07 -5.30 3.83
CA GLU A 108 54.58 -5.24 2.46
C GLU A 108 53.73 -4.35 1.53
N LEU A 109 52.40 -4.36 1.68
CA LEU A 109 51.49 -3.62 0.79
C LEU A 109 51.29 -2.16 1.19
N GLU A 110 51.20 -1.85 2.49
CA GLU A 110 51.07 -0.46 2.97
C GLU A 110 52.41 0.27 2.97
N GLN A 111 53.56 -0.42 3.01
CA GLN A 111 54.90 0.20 2.91
C GLN A 111 55.46 0.23 1.48
N PHE A 112 54.75 -0.34 0.50
CA PHE A 112 55.13 -0.27 -0.90
C PHE A 112 55.10 1.17 -1.43
N ASN A 113 55.78 1.44 -2.55
CA ASN A 113 55.76 2.75 -3.22
C ASN A 113 55.15 2.62 -4.63
N PRO A 114 53.90 3.08 -4.87
CA PRO A 114 53.01 3.79 -3.94
C PRO A 114 52.33 2.86 -2.91
N PRO A 115 51.95 3.37 -1.72
CA PRO A 115 51.34 2.56 -0.67
C PRO A 115 49.90 2.21 -1.01
N PHE A 116 49.51 0.95 -0.82
CA PHE A 116 48.13 0.51 -0.98
C PHE A 116 47.33 0.76 0.30
N LYS A 117 46.06 1.15 0.17
CA LYS A 117 45.14 1.28 1.31
C LYS A 117 44.31 0.01 1.45
N LEU A 118 44.54 -0.73 2.54
CA LEU A 118 43.83 -1.97 2.82
C LEU A 118 42.73 -1.77 3.88
N CYS A 119 41.59 -2.42 3.69
CA CYS A 119 40.52 -2.53 4.68
C CYS A 119 40.55 -3.92 5.31
N LEU A 120 40.73 -3.99 6.62
CA LEU A 120 40.79 -5.24 7.39
C LEU A 120 39.58 -5.39 8.32
N GLN A 121 39.03 -6.59 8.38
CA GLN A 121 37.86 -6.90 9.21
C GLN A 121 38.06 -6.59 10.71
N LYS A 122 39.26 -6.84 11.27
CA LYS A 122 39.51 -6.60 12.69
C LYS A 122 39.85 -5.15 13.05
N ARG A 123 40.40 -4.38 12.11
CA ARG A 123 40.92 -3.02 12.35
C ARG A 123 39.89 -1.95 12.02
N ASP A 124 39.20 -2.09 10.88
CA ASP A 124 38.47 -0.99 10.25
C ASP A 124 36.93 -1.11 10.39
N PHE A 125 36.45 -2.14 11.09
CA PHE A 125 35.03 -2.33 11.33
C PHE A 125 34.48 -1.36 12.37
N ILE A 126 33.31 -0.80 12.08
CA ILE A 126 32.67 0.19 12.95
C ILE A 126 31.94 -0.54 14.09
N PRO A 127 32.32 -0.32 15.36
CA PRO A 127 31.64 -0.94 16.49
C PRO A 127 30.18 -0.45 16.58
N GLY A 128 29.27 -1.35 16.95
CA GLY A 128 27.83 -1.07 17.04
C GLY A 128 27.05 -1.23 15.73
N LYS A 129 27.72 -1.51 14.60
CA LYS A 129 27.09 -1.89 13.33
C LYS A 129 27.11 -3.42 13.15
N TRP A 130 26.09 -3.97 12.49
CA TRP A 130 26.02 -5.41 12.22
C TRP A 130 27.22 -5.89 11.41
N ILE A 131 27.71 -7.10 11.71
CA ILE A 131 28.88 -7.67 11.05
C ILE A 131 28.71 -7.77 9.53
N ILE A 132 27.52 -8.18 9.08
CA ILE A 132 27.20 -8.32 7.66
C ILE A 132 27.21 -6.95 6.98
N ASP A 133 26.66 -5.92 7.62
CA ASP A 133 26.67 -4.59 7.04
C ASP A 133 28.10 -3.99 6.98
N ASN A 134 28.97 -4.31 7.95
CA ASN A 134 30.38 -3.90 7.91
C ASN A 134 31.13 -4.57 6.74
N ILE A 135 30.88 -5.86 6.48
CA ILE A 135 31.47 -6.59 5.34
C ILE A 135 31.00 -5.97 4.02
N ILE A 136 29.69 -5.75 3.87
CA ILE A 136 29.12 -5.15 2.64
C ILE A 136 29.71 -3.76 2.41
N ASP A 137 29.74 -2.91 3.44
CA ASP A 137 30.34 -1.59 3.36
C ASP A 137 31.82 -1.64 2.96
N SER A 138 32.58 -2.58 3.51
CA SER A 138 34.02 -2.71 3.23
C SER A 138 34.26 -3.16 1.78
N ILE A 139 33.40 -4.04 1.25
CA ILE A 139 33.41 -4.45 -0.16
C ILE A 139 33.01 -3.29 -1.07
N GLU A 140 31.98 -2.52 -0.71
CA GLU A 140 31.52 -1.38 -1.51
C GLU A 140 32.52 -0.21 -1.53
N LYS A 141 33.30 -0.04 -0.45
CA LYS A 141 34.33 1.00 -0.31
C LYS A 141 35.71 0.60 -0.83
N SER A 142 35.86 -0.62 -1.39
CA SER A 142 37.13 -1.13 -1.90
C SER A 142 37.09 -1.38 -3.41
N HIS A 143 38.22 -1.17 -4.10
CA HIS A 143 38.32 -1.49 -5.53
C HIS A 143 38.33 -3.00 -5.81
N LYS A 144 38.94 -3.77 -4.91
CA LYS A 144 39.07 -5.24 -4.99
C LYS A 144 38.76 -5.89 -3.64
N THR A 145 38.44 -7.18 -3.69
CA THR A 145 38.32 -8.02 -2.49
C THR A 145 39.28 -9.19 -2.63
N ILE A 146 40.14 -9.38 -1.63
CA ILE A 146 41.12 -10.45 -1.52
C ILE A 146 40.64 -11.43 -0.45
N PHE A 147 40.69 -12.71 -0.75
CA PHE A 147 40.38 -13.79 0.18
C PHE A 147 41.66 -14.56 0.48
N VAL A 148 41.98 -14.70 1.76
CA VAL A 148 43.12 -15.47 2.28
C VAL A 148 42.61 -16.70 3.01
#